data_AF-T1C071-F1
#
_entry.id   AF-T1C071-F1
#
_cell.length_a   1.000
_cell.length_b   1.000
_cell.length_c   1.000
_cell.angle_alpha   90.00
_cell.angle_beta   90.00
_cell.angle_gamma   90.00
#
_symmetry.space_group_name_H-M   'P 1'
#
loop_
_entity.id
_entity.type
_entity.pdbx_description
1 polymer ?
#
loop_
_entity_poly.entity_id
_entity_poly.type
_entity_poly.pdbx_seq_one_letter_code
_entity_poly.pdbx_strand_id
1 'polypeptide(L)'
;GIERRTVVITSIEDAFRAALPDILDRVTWGNTKARIRMTTLYALSRERHRLVLGTGNRSEILLGYFTKHGDGGVDLLPIGELYKTQVRALAAQLELPGPIRARAPSAGLWPDQTDEAELGLGYAEIDRILVALQQGESGRGDRARDSATAGDRARHCRPSGEEPPQA
;
A
#
# COMPACT_ATOMS: atom_id res chain seq x y z
N GLY A 1 -11.43 -1.07 24.59
CA GLY A 1 -11.01 -1.87 23.42
C GLY A 1 -11.84 -1.51 22.21
N ILE A 2 -11.46 -1.97 21.01
CA ILE A 2 -12.19 -1.71 19.74
C ILE A 2 -12.99 -2.97 19.37
N GLU A 3 -14.19 -2.80 18.79
CA GLU A 3 -14.97 -3.92 18.22
C GLU A 3 -14.13 -4.65 17.16
N ARG A 4 -14.02 -5.98 17.28
CA ARG A 4 -13.28 -6.83 16.32
C ARG A 4 -14.22 -7.83 15.66
N ARG A 5 -14.04 -8.03 14.36
CA ARG A 5 -14.70 -9.09 13.60
C ARG A 5 -13.71 -9.73 12.65
N THR A 6 -13.69 -11.06 12.61
CA THR A 6 -12.90 -11.82 11.64
C THR A 6 -13.83 -12.27 10.52
N VAL A 7 -13.45 -11.96 9.28
CA VAL A 7 -14.14 -12.44 8.08
C VAL A 7 -13.13 -13.23 7.26
N VAL A 8 -13.38 -14.53 7.09
CA VAL A 8 -12.55 -15.40 6.25
C VAL A 8 -12.99 -15.20 4.80
N ILE A 9 -12.08 -14.77 3.94
CA ILE A 9 -12.37 -14.46 2.53
C ILE A 9 -11.99 -15.58 1.56
N THR A 10 -11.43 -16.70 2.06
CA THR A 10 -10.91 -17.81 1.23
C THR A 10 -11.95 -18.36 0.26
N SER A 11 -13.21 -18.51 0.66
CA SER A 11 -14.26 -19.00 -0.26
C SER A 11 -14.57 -18.02 -1.39
N ILE A 12 -14.43 -16.71 -1.16
CA ILE A 12 -14.61 -15.67 -2.17
C ILE A 12 -13.41 -15.67 -3.13
N GLU A 13 -12.20 -15.81 -2.57
CA GLU A 13 -10.98 -16.01 -3.34
C GLU A 13 -11.09 -17.24 -4.27
N ASP A 14 -11.50 -18.40 -3.74
CA ASP A 14 -11.65 -19.63 -4.51
C ASP A 14 -12.69 -19.48 -5.63
N ALA A 15 -13.82 -18.81 -5.36
CA ALA A 15 -14.84 -18.53 -6.37
C ALA A 15 -14.30 -17.63 -7.49
N PHE A 16 -13.53 -16.58 -7.16
CA PHE A 16 -12.88 -15.72 -8.16
C PHE A 16 -11.89 -16.50 -9.03
N ARG A 17 -11.11 -17.39 -8.41
CA ARG A 17 -10.15 -18.23 -9.11
C ARG A 17 -10.83 -19.23 -10.05
N ALA A 18 -11.94 -19.83 -9.62
CA ALA A 18 -12.72 -20.74 -10.45
C ALA A 18 -13.37 -20.03 -11.65
N ALA A 19 -13.82 -18.78 -11.47
CA ALA A 19 -14.43 -17.99 -12.53
C ALA A 19 -13.41 -17.46 -13.57
N LEU A 20 -12.15 -17.28 -13.17
CA LEU A 20 -11.08 -16.72 -14.00
C LEU A 20 -9.83 -17.62 -13.95
N PRO A 21 -9.90 -18.86 -14.45
CA PRO A 21 -8.84 -19.86 -14.30
C PRO A 21 -7.55 -19.48 -15.03
N ASP A 22 -7.63 -18.61 -16.03
CA ASP A 22 -6.47 -18.18 -16.84
C ASP A 22 -5.60 -17.10 -16.16
N ILE A 23 -6.03 -16.58 -15.00
CA ILE A 23 -5.22 -15.65 -14.20
C ILE A 23 -4.18 -16.44 -13.42
N LEU A 24 -3.00 -16.61 -14.03
CA LEU A 24 -1.87 -17.33 -13.43
C LEU A 24 -0.84 -16.41 -12.76
N ASP A 25 -0.83 -15.12 -13.09
CA ASP A 25 0.15 -14.18 -12.57
C ASP A 25 -0.07 -13.88 -11.07
N ARG A 26 1.02 -13.98 -10.29
CA ARG A 26 0.99 -13.80 -8.83
C ARG A 26 0.56 -12.40 -8.43
N VAL A 27 1.01 -11.38 -9.15
CA VAL A 27 0.78 -9.96 -8.81
C VAL A 27 -0.69 -9.63 -9.07
N THR A 28 -1.21 -10.09 -10.21
CA THR A 28 -2.62 -10.01 -10.56
C THR A 28 -3.48 -10.67 -9.49
N TRP A 29 -3.10 -11.87 -9.04
CA TRP A 29 -3.81 -12.55 -7.96
C TRP A 29 -3.73 -11.81 -6.61
N GLY A 30 -2.56 -11.28 -6.26
CA GLY A 30 -2.38 -10.43 -5.08
C GLY A 30 -3.29 -9.21 -5.11
N ASN A 31 -3.37 -8.52 -6.25
CA ASN A 31 -4.27 -7.39 -6.45
C ASN A 31 -5.75 -7.79 -6.32
N THR A 32 -6.14 -8.96 -6.83
CA THR A 32 -7.51 -9.47 -6.65
C THR A 32 -7.84 -9.70 -5.17
N LYS A 33 -6.92 -10.27 -4.37
CA LYS A 33 -7.12 -10.41 -2.92
C LYS A 33 -7.29 -9.06 -2.22
N ALA A 34 -6.48 -8.07 -2.56
CA ALA A 34 -6.59 -6.73 -1.99
C ALA A 34 -7.96 -6.10 -2.32
N ARG A 35 -8.46 -6.29 -3.56
CA ARG A 35 -9.80 -5.83 -3.98
C ARG A 35 -10.94 -6.56 -3.26
N ILE A 36 -10.82 -7.87 -3.04
CA ILE A 36 -11.80 -8.64 -2.25
C ILE A 36 -11.88 -8.10 -0.82
N ARG A 37 -10.73 -7.78 -0.20
CA ARG A 37 -10.70 -7.15 1.14
C ARG A 37 -11.39 -5.79 1.14
N MET A 38 -11.10 -4.94 0.16
CA MET A 38 -11.74 -3.63 0.00
C MET A 38 -13.27 -3.75 -0.11
N THR A 39 -13.77 -4.58 -1.04
CA THR A 39 -15.21 -4.80 -1.22
C THR A 39 -15.87 -5.31 0.07
N THR A 40 -15.20 -6.21 0.78
CA THR A 40 -15.68 -6.73 2.07
C THR A 40 -15.79 -5.62 3.13
N LEU A 41 -14.79 -4.74 3.22
CA LEU A 41 -14.80 -3.61 4.16
C LEU A 41 -15.94 -2.63 3.86
N TYR A 42 -16.17 -2.28 2.59
CA TYR A 42 -17.26 -1.38 2.20
C TYR A 42 -18.65 -1.99 2.42
N ALA A 43 -18.82 -3.29 2.16
CA ALA A 43 -20.07 -3.98 2.48
C ALA A 43 -20.36 -3.89 3.99
N LEU A 44 -19.35 -4.11 4.84
CA LEU A 44 -19.48 -4.02 6.29
C LEU A 44 -19.66 -2.59 6.79
N SER A 45 -19.03 -1.60 6.14
CA SER A 45 -19.09 -0.20 6.53
C SER A 45 -20.49 0.37 6.28
N ARG A 46 -21.09 0.04 5.13
CA ARG A 46 -22.45 0.48 4.77
C ARG A 46 -23.49 0.01 5.77
N GLU A 47 -23.45 -1.27 6.14
CA GLU A 47 -24.36 -1.87 7.14
C GLU A 47 -24.20 -1.26 8.56
N ARG A 48 -23.07 -0.61 8.82
CA ARG A 48 -22.74 0.00 10.13
C ARG A 48 -22.72 1.52 10.11
N HIS A 49 -23.02 2.14 8.97
CA HIS A 49 -22.87 3.58 8.76
C HIS A 49 -21.47 4.09 9.17
N ARG A 50 -20.41 3.38 8.77
CA ARG A 50 -19.00 3.69 9.06
C ARG A 50 -18.22 4.08 7.81
N LEU A 51 -17.10 4.76 8.00
CA LEU A 51 -16.10 5.01 6.96
C LEU A 51 -15.03 3.90 6.94
N VAL A 52 -14.47 3.63 5.77
CA VAL A 52 -13.32 2.74 5.58
C VAL A 52 -12.03 3.55 5.67
N LEU A 53 -11.24 3.30 6.71
CA LEU A 53 -9.92 3.92 6.88
C LEU A 53 -8.85 3.11 6.14
N GLY A 54 -8.03 3.79 5.36
CA GLY A 54 -6.83 3.20 4.75
C GLY A 54 -5.59 3.38 5.59
N THR A 55 -4.60 2.53 5.29
CA THR A 55 -3.29 2.52 5.97
C THR A 55 -2.15 3.00 5.08
N GLY A 56 -2.47 3.52 3.88
CA GLY A 56 -1.48 4.09 2.99
C GLY A 56 -0.76 5.26 3.66
N ASN A 57 0.56 5.17 3.78
CA ASN A 57 1.41 6.24 4.26
C ASN A 57 2.07 6.99 3.09
N ARG A 58 2.69 8.15 3.36
CA ARG A 58 3.24 9.03 2.33
C ARG A 58 4.25 8.33 1.43
N SER A 59 5.09 7.45 2.00
CA SER A 59 6.07 6.69 1.25
C SER A 59 5.40 5.73 0.24
N GLU A 60 4.39 5.00 0.68
CA GLU A 60 3.62 4.07 -0.18
C GLU A 60 2.86 4.83 -1.27
N ILE A 61 2.24 5.97 -0.94
CA ILE A 61 1.49 6.80 -1.88
C ILE A 61 2.42 7.34 -2.98
N LEU A 62 3.57 7.92 -2.60
CA LEU A 62 4.53 8.49 -3.55
C LEU A 62 5.17 7.42 -4.45
N LEU A 63 5.34 6.19 -3.93
CA LEU A 63 5.84 5.06 -4.72
C LEU A 63 4.77 4.40 -5.60
N GLY A 64 3.48 4.69 -5.37
CA GLY A 64 2.39 3.91 -5.96
C GLY A 64 2.38 2.45 -5.47
N TYR A 65 2.87 2.20 -4.25
CA TYR A 65 3.00 0.87 -3.67
C TYR A 65 1.74 0.47 -2.90
N PHE A 66 0.65 0.27 -3.66
CA PHE A 66 -0.65 -0.18 -3.17
C PHE A 66 -1.44 -0.79 -4.33
N THR A 67 -2.48 -1.58 -4.06
CA THR A 67 -3.41 -2.02 -5.10
C THR A 67 -4.45 -0.94 -5.34
N LYS A 68 -4.53 -0.41 -6.57
CA LYS A 68 -5.61 0.50 -6.98
C LYS A 68 -6.98 -0.17 -6.83
N HIS A 69 -7.90 0.53 -6.14
CA HIS A 69 -9.20 0.01 -5.71
C HIS A 69 -9.12 -1.27 -4.86
N GLY A 70 -7.95 -1.56 -4.28
CA GLY A 70 -7.76 -2.53 -3.21
C GLY A 70 -7.60 -1.78 -1.89
N ASP A 71 -6.45 -1.91 -1.25
CA ASP A 71 -6.08 -1.15 -0.06
C ASP A 71 -6.01 0.37 -0.28
N GLY A 72 -5.82 0.82 -1.54
CA GLY A 72 -5.94 2.23 -1.91
C GLY A 72 -7.38 2.73 -2.13
N GLY A 73 -8.38 1.84 -2.16
CA GLY A 73 -9.80 2.22 -2.26
C GLY A 73 -10.39 2.43 -0.87
N VAL A 74 -10.33 3.66 -0.36
CA VAL A 74 -10.68 4.00 1.03
C VAL A 74 -11.27 5.42 1.11
N ASP A 75 -11.95 5.73 2.22
CA ASP A 75 -12.58 7.04 2.42
C ASP A 75 -11.59 8.07 2.99
N LEU A 76 -10.69 7.65 3.90
CA LEU A 76 -9.73 8.53 4.59
C LEU A 76 -8.39 7.81 4.84
N LEU A 77 -7.31 8.59 4.88
CA LEU A 77 -5.94 8.13 5.16
C LEU A 77 -5.36 8.86 6.39
N PRO A 78 -5.60 8.38 7.62
CA PRO A 78 -5.16 9.05 8.85
C PRO A 78 -3.64 9.24 8.96
N ILE A 79 -2.86 8.40 8.27
CA ILE A 79 -1.39 8.44 8.26
C ILE A 79 -0.82 8.77 6.87
N GLY A 80 -1.67 9.27 5.95
CA GLY A 80 -1.28 9.53 4.56
C GLY A 80 -0.15 10.55 4.39
N GLU A 81 0.02 11.44 5.36
CA GLU A 81 1.08 12.46 5.35
C GLU A 81 2.39 12.03 6.01
N LEU A 82 2.42 10.83 6.62
CA LEU A 82 3.60 10.35 7.32
C LEU A 82 4.47 9.48 6.41
N TYR A 83 5.77 9.73 6.37
CA TYR A 83 6.74 8.79 5.80
C TYR A 83 6.83 7.52 6.64
N LYS A 84 7.27 6.39 6.08
CA LYS A 84 7.34 5.10 6.79
C LYS A 84 8.17 5.18 8.07
N THR A 85 9.28 5.92 8.04
CA THR A 85 10.13 6.21 9.20
C THR A 85 9.38 6.97 10.29
N GLN A 86 8.52 7.92 9.92
CA GLN A 86 7.65 8.65 10.86
C GLN A 86 6.54 7.75 11.42
N VAL A 87 5.96 6.86 10.60
CA VAL A 87 5.01 5.85 11.09
C VAL A 87 5.66 4.93 12.13
N ARG A 88 6.92 4.50 11.91
CA ARG A 88 7.67 3.71 12.89
C ARG A 88 7.97 4.48 14.18
N ALA A 89 8.31 5.77 14.06
CA ALA A 89 8.51 6.64 15.23
C ALA A 89 7.22 6.82 16.03
N LEU A 90 6.09 7.06 15.35
CA LEU A 90 4.77 7.16 15.97
C LEU A 90 4.38 5.87 16.68
N ALA A 91 4.60 4.71 16.05
CA ALA A 91 4.36 3.41 16.66
C ALA A 91 5.18 3.17 17.95
N ALA A 92 6.40 3.71 18.02
CA ALA A 92 7.21 3.66 19.23
C ALA A 92 6.67 4.58 20.32
N GLN A 93 6.24 5.80 19.97
CA GLN A 93 5.65 6.76 20.90
C GLN A 93 4.30 6.29 21.46
N LEU A 94 3.51 5.58 20.65
CA LEU A 94 2.25 4.94 21.06
C LEU A 94 2.46 3.60 21.79
N GLU A 95 3.72 3.23 22.05
CA GLU A 95 4.08 2.01 22.77
C GLU A 95 3.48 0.73 22.18
N LEU A 96 3.39 0.67 20.84
CA LEU A 96 2.87 -0.53 20.18
C LEU A 96 3.74 -1.76 20.52
N PRO A 97 3.16 -2.96 20.62
CA PRO A 97 3.89 -4.18 20.96
C PRO A 97 5.14 -4.39 20.11
N GLY A 98 6.26 -4.74 20.76
CA GLY A 98 7.55 -4.98 20.11
C GLY A 98 7.47 -5.89 18.87
N PRO A 99 6.74 -7.03 18.90
CA PRO A 99 6.58 -7.89 17.74
C PRO A 99 5.92 -7.21 16.53
N ILE A 100 4.99 -6.27 16.74
CA ILE A 100 4.35 -5.51 15.66
C ILE A 100 5.36 -4.52 15.06
N ARG A 101 6.12 -3.83 15.91
CA ARG A 101 7.12 -2.82 15.49
C ARG A 101 8.31 -3.43 14.76
N ALA A 102 8.75 -4.62 15.18
CA ALA A 102 9.91 -5.32 14.64
C ALA A 102 9.60 -6.11 13.35
N ARG A 103 8.32 -6.32 13.03
CA ARG A 103 7.93 -7.07 11.84
C ARG A 103 8.38 -6.35 10.57
N ALA A 104 8.93 -7.10 9.62
CA ALA A 104 9.22 -6.60 8.28
C ALA A 104 7.91 -6.16 7.59
N PRO A 105 7.87 -4.98 6.95
CA PRO A 105 6.71 -4.54 6.17
C PRO A 105 6.38 -5.54 5.05
N SER A 106 5.11 -5.86 4.93
CA SER A 106 4.60 -6.89 4.01
C SER A 106 3.11 -6.65 3.75
N ALA A 107 2.70 -6.70 2.48
CA ALA A 107 1.31 -6.74 2.04
C ALA A 107 0.65 -8.11 2.28
N GLY A 108 1.44 -9.16 2.53
CA GLY A 108 0.95 -10.51 2.86
C GLY A 108 0.09 -11.12 1.75
N LEU A 109 0.45 -10.86 0.49
CA LEU A 109 -0.30 -11.34 -0.69
C LEU A 109 0.12 -12.75 -1.11
N TRP A 110 1.37 -13.11 -0.86
CA TRP A 110 1.97 -14.43 -1.05
C TRP A 110 3.05 -14.71 0.00
N PRO A 111 3.49 -15.98 0.19
CA PRO A 111 4.50 -16.34 1.18
C PRO A 111 5.79 -15.53 1.05
N ASP A 112 6.38 -15.19 2.19
CA ASP A 112 7.69 -14.52 2.33
C ASP A 112 7.83 -13.16 1.61
N GLN A 113 6.72 -12.56 1.18
CA GLN A 113 6.72 -11.23 0.58
C GLN A 113 7.10 -10.17 1.60
N THR A 114 8.07 -9.32 1.26
CA THR A 114 8.42 -8.11 2.02
C THR A 114 8.54 -6.92 1.08
N ASP A 115 8.10 -5.76 1.54
CA ASP A 115 8.05 -4.56 0.71
C ASP A 115 9.45 -4.12 0.26
N GLU A 116 10.42 -4.15 1.18
CA GLU A 116 11.81 -3.73 0.89
C GLU A 116 12.50 -4.64 -0.14
N ALA A 117 12.16 -5.94 -0.18
CA ALA A 117 12.68 -6.84 -1.20
C ALA A 117 12.08 -6.56 -2.59
N GLU A 118 10.81 -6.13 -2.67
CA GLU A 118 10.18 -5.75 -3.93
C GLU A 118 10.60 -4.36 -4.41
N LEU A 119 10.84 -3.44 -3.49
CA LEU A 119 11.27 -2.07 -3.76
C LEU A 119 12.79 -1.99 -4.01
N GLY A 120 13.56 -2.97 -3.58
CA GLY A 120 15.01 -3.05 -3.74
C GLY A 120 15.81 -2.16 -2.78
N LEU A 121 15.15 -1.40 -1.91
CA LEU A 121 15.74 -0.49 -0.94
C LEU A 121 14.99 -0.55 0.39
N GLY A 122 15.70 -0.27 1.48
CA GLY A 122 15.09 -0.11 2.80
C GLY A 122 14.33 1.21 2.93
N TYR A 123 13.27 1.24 3.74
CA TYR A 123 12.43 2.43 3.88
C TYR A 123 13.18 3.67 4.41
N ALA A 124 14.25 3.49 5.19
CA ALA A 124 15.08 4.60 5.66
C ALA A 124 15.85 5.30 4.52
N GLU A 125 16.17 4.58 3.44
CA GLU A 125 16.80 5.16 2.25
C GLU A 125 15.74 5.74 1.31
N ILE A 126 14.66 5.00 1.08
CA ILE A 126 13.51 5.46 0.30
C ILE A 126 12.98 6.79 0.82
N ASP A 127 12.73 6.91 2.12
CA ASP A 127 12.16 8.14 2.69
C ASP A 127 13.10 9.33 2.51
N ARG A 128 14.43 9.15 2.63
CA ARG A 128 15.42 10.20 2.37
C ARG A 128 15.36 10.67 0.91
N ILE A 129 15.29 9.72 -0.02
CA ILE A 129 15.17 10.01 -1.46
C ILE A 129 13.85 10.77 -1.73
N LEU A 130 12.73 10.28 -1.20
CA LEU A 130 11.42 10.89 -1.42
C LEU A 130 11.33 12.31 -0.82
N VAL A 131 11.92 12.56 0.35
CA VAL A 131 11.99 13.91 0.94
C VAL A 131 12.79 14.86 0.06
N ALA A 132 13.98 14.45 -0.38
CA ALA A 132 14.82 15.27 -1.26
C ALA A 132 14.13 15.59 -2.60
N LEU A 133 13.47 14.59 -3.21
CA LEU A 133 12.69 14.79 -4.44
C LEU A 133 11.54 15.78 -4.25
N GLN A 134 10.82 15.70 -3.13
CA GLN A 134 9.72 16.62 -2.82
C GLN A 134 10.20 18.06 -2.53
N GLN A 135 11.42 18.23 -2.06
CA GLN A 135 12.05 19.53 -1.80
C GLN A 135 12.71 20.14 -3.05
N GLY A 136 12.68 19.45 -4.20
CA GLY A 136 13.32 19.91 -5.43
C GLY A 136 14.85 19.79 -5.41
N GLU A 137 15.42 19.05 -4.45
CA GLU A 137 16.85 18.81 -4.32
C GLU A 137 17.30 17.71 -5.29
N SER A 138 17.30 18.02 -6.59
CA SER A 138 17.82 17.11 -7.62
C SER A 138 19.34 17.26 -7.74
N GLY A 139 20.09 16.66 -6.81
CA GLY A 139 21.55 16.78 -6.76
C GLY A 139 22.28 15.47 -6.43
N ARG A 140 22.96 14.90 -7.44
CA ARG A 140 24.02 13.87 -7.39
C ARG A 140 23.65 12.50 -6.79
N GLY A 141 23.15 11.61 -7.64
CA GLY A 141 23.10 10.18 -7.35
C GLY A 141 22.86 9.36 -8.60
N ASP A 142 23.92 9.05 -9.34
CA ASP A 142 23.94 8.18 -10.54
C ASP A 142 23.58 6.70 -10.27
N ARG A 143 22.85 6.43 -9.17
CA ARG A 143 22.37 5.08 -8.77
C ARG A 143 20.85 4.93 -8.79
N ALA A 144 20.10 5.99 -9.10
CA ALA A 144 18.63 5.98 -9.11
C ALA A 144 18.01 5.71 -10.50
N ARG A 145 18.81 5.40 -11.52
CA ARG A 145 18.29 5.10 -12.88
C ARG A 145 17.77 3.67 -13.03
N ASP A 146 18.13 2.76 -12.13
CA ASP A 146 17.68 1.36 -12.21
C ASP A 146 16.36 1.07 -11.46
N SER A 147 15.84 2.04 -10.69
CA SER A 147 14.53 1.92 -10.01
C SER A 147 13.36 2.50 -10.82
N ALA A 148 13.54 2.71 -12.13
CA ALA A 148 12.55 3.30 -13.05
C ALA A 148 11.22 2.50 -13.18
N THR A 149 11.05 1.40 -12.45
CA THR A 149 9.80 0.64 -12.39
C THR A 149 8.80 1.16 -11.34
N ALA A 150 9.22 1.96 -10.34
CA ALA A 150 8.30 2.54 -9.36
C ALA A 150 7.47 3.70 -9.95
N GLY A 151 8.10 4.58 -10.73
CA GLY A 151 7.45 5.72 -11.38
C GLY A 151 6.39 5.32 -12.42
N ASP A 152 6.52 4.15 -13.05
CA ASP A 152 5.51 3.63 -13.98
C ASP A 152 4.25 3.10 -13.27
N ARG A 153 4.39 2.54 -12.06
CA ARG A 153 3.26 2.05 -11.25
C ARG A 153 2.41 3.18 -10.71
N ALA A 154 3.04 4.29 -10.31
CA ALA A 154 2.35 5.48 -9.80
C ALA A 154 1.49 6.18 -10.87
N ARG A 155 1.91 6.17 -12.15
CA ARG A 155 1.16 6.80 -13.27
C ARG A 155 -0.23 6.20 -13.47
N HIS A 156 -0.38 4.88 -13.33
CA HIS A 156 -1.67 4.21 -13.49
C HIS A 156 -2.58 4.32 -12.25
N CYS A 157 -2.03 4.67 -11.10
CA CYS A 157 -2.72 4.70 -9.81
C CYS A 157 -3.20 6.08 -9.38
N ARG A 158 -3.08 7.12 -10.23
CA ARG A 158 -3.62 8.45 -9.93
C ARG A 158 -5.13 8.39 -9.66
N PRO A 159 -5.63 9.16 -8.67
CA PRO A 159 -7.05 9.36 -8.48
C PRO A 159 -7.67 9.97 -9.75
N SER A 160 -8.91 9.61 -10.03
CA SER A 160 -9.68 10.16 -11.15
C SER A 160 -9.81 11.68 -10.95
N GLY A 161 -9.12 12.50 -11.77
CA GLY A 161 -9.27 13.96 -11.74
C GLY A 161 -8.00 14.79 -11.97
N GLU A 162 -6.80 14.20 -11.92
CA GLU A 162 -5.57 14.93 -12.25
C GLU A 162 -5.21 14.76 -13.74
N GLU A 163 -5.46 15.81 -14.54
CA GLU A 163 -4.90 15.91 -15.87
C GLU A 163 -3.36 15.94 -15.81
N PRO A 164 -2.66 15.30 -16.76
CA PRO A 164 -1.22 15.43 -16.86
C PRO A 164 -0.83 16.90 -17.07
N PRO A 165 0.32 17.35 -16.53
CA PRO A 165 0.81 18.69 -16.82
C PRO A 165 0.94 18.86 -18.33
N GLN A 166 0.29 19.88 -18.87
CA GLN A 166 0.42 20.25 -20.28
C GLN A 166 1.88 20.61 -20.54
N ALA A 167 2.46 19.97 -21.55
CA ALA A 167 3.85 20.14 -21.96
C ALA A 167 4.15 21.54 -22.50
#